data_AF-A0A5N5E1P8-F1
#
_entry.id   AF-A0A5N5E1P8-F1
#
_cell.length_a   1.000
_cell.length_b   1.000
_cell.length_c   1.000
_cell.angle_alpha   90.00
_cell.angle_beta   90.00
_cell.angle_gamma   90.00
#
_symmetry.space_group_name_H-M   'P 1'
#
loop_
_entity.id
_entity.type
_entity.pdbx_description
1 polymer ?
#
loop_
_entity_poly.entity_id
_entity_poly.type
_entity_poly.pdbx_seq_one_letter_code
_entity_poly.pdbx_strand_id
1 'polypeptide(L)'
;SMGIERVLPAPLARVHRRFRTPYVAVLAFVAVSAAGVFIYSDTVRDDSGSFDGVVETALVCAYTLVAFASWKFLRRIGEHTSLTRICTVSVSAAGAGLLVYIVLDGAVHGMWALPIAALAVAVSGTVWSALLRRARPESLLMVGAFDSVETADLLPGAGTLLIDGDGRRRLVPDRGTSEGDSPEHGR
;
A
#
# COMPACT_ATOMS: atom_id res chain seq x y z
N SER A 1 1.84 -8.49 -7.14
CA SER A 1 2.50 -8.66 -5.83
C SER A 1 1.58 -9.28 -4.78
N MET A 2 0.44 -8.66 -4.41
CA MET A 2 -0.46 -9.16 -3.34
C MET A 2 -1.00 -10.60 -3.51
N GLY A 3 -1.13 -11.09 -4.75
CA GLY A 3 -1.50 -12.50 -5.00
C GLY A 3 -0.38 -13.50 -4.67
N ILE A 4 0.88 -13.10 -4.80
CA ILE A 4 2.06 -13.91 -4.47
C ILE A 4 2.29 -13.91 -2.96
N GLU A 5 2.12 -12.76 -2.31
CA GLU A 5 2.13 -12.61 -0.84
C GLU A 5 0.92 -13.28 -0.15
N ARG A 6 0.02 -13.93 -0.91
CA ARG A 6 -1.18 -14.62 -0.42
C ARG A 6 -2.10 -13.71 0.42
N VAL A 7 -2.10 -12.41 0.10
CA VAL A 7 -3.01 -11.40 0.66
C VAL A 7 -4.36 -11.43 -0.05
N LEU A 8 -4.37 -11.88 -1.30
CA LEU A 8 -5.58 -12.09 -2.11
C LEU A 8 -5.95 -13.58 -2.18
N PRO A 9 -7.24 -13.91 -2.41
CA PRO A 9 -7.67 -15.28 -2.66
C PRO A 9 -6.91 -15.92 -3.82
N ALA A 10 -6.62 -17.22 -3.73
CA ALA A 10 -5.88 -17.95 -4.75
C ALA A 10 -6.43 -17.82 -6.20
N PRO A 11 -7.75 -17.70 -6.45
CA PRO A 11 -8.27 -17.47 -7.80
C PRO A 11 -7.83 -16.13 -8.40
N LEU A 12 -7.80 -15.06 -7.60
CA LEU A 12 -7.40 -13.71 -8.03
C LEU A 12 -5.90 -13.63 -8.35
N ALA A 13 -5.10 -14.53 -7.79
CA ALA A 13 -3.67 -14.66 -8.08
C ALA A 13 -3.38 -15.48 -9.36
N ARG A 14 -4.39 -16.07 -10.02
CA ARG A 14 -4.17 -16.87 -11.22
C ARG A 14 -3.82 -16.00 -12.41
N VAL A 15 -2.72 -16.37 -13.05
CA VAL A 15 -2.20 -15.72 -14.25
C VAL A 15 -2.44 -16.63 -15.45
N HIS A 16 -2.84 -16.05 -16.58
CA HIS A 16 -3.05 -16.77 -17.82
C HIS A 16 -1.72 -17.33 -18.35
N ARG A 17 -1.65 -18.62 -18.71
CA ARG A 17 -0.40 -19.32 -19.07
C ARG A 17 0.33 -18.70 -20.28
N ARG A 18 -0.41 -18.24 -21.29
CA ARG A 18 0.14 -17.64 -22.53
C ARG A 18 0.42 -16.14 -22.40
N PHE A 19 -0.61 -15.34 -22.09
CA PHE A 19 -0.53 -13.88 -22.03
C PHE A 19 0.05 -13.31 -20.73
N ARG A 20 0.25 -14.16 -19.71
CA ARG A 20 0.72 -13.76 -18.38
C ARG A 20 -0.11 -12.64 -17.73
N THR A 21 -1.40 -12.56 -18.05
CA THR A 21 -2.35 -11.59 -17.48
C THR A 21 -3.19 -12.17 -16.34
N PRO A 22 -3.49 -11.41 -15.27
CA PRO A 22 -4.33 -11.85 -14.16
C PRO A 22 -5.83 -11.79 -14.52
N TYR A 23 -6.27 -12.62 -15.46
CA TYR A 23 -7.60 -12.54 -16.07
C TYR A 23 -8.76 -12.65 -15.06
N VAL A 24 -8.61 -13.45 -14.00
CA VAL A 24 -9.66 -13.57 -12.96
C VAL A 24 -9.85 -12.27 -12.21
N ALA A 25 -8.76 -11.57 -11.89
CA ALA A 25 -8.81 -10.28 -11.21
C ALA A 25 -9.43 -9.21 -12.11
N VAL A 26 -9.08 -9.19 -13.40
CA VAL A 26 -9.67 -8.27 -14.38
C VAL A 26 -11.17 -8.54 -14.54
N LEU A 27 -11.57 -9.81 -14.67
CA LEU A 27 -12.99 -10.16 -14.81
C LEU A 27 -13.79 -9.78 -13.55
N ALA A 28 -13.23 -10.01 -12.36
CA ALA A 28 -13.84 -9.60 -11.11
C ALA A 28 -13.99 -8.08 -11.02
N PHE A 29 -12.95 -7.33 -11.41
CA PHE A 29 -13.00 -5.86 -11.47
C PHE A 29 -14.10 -5.38 -12.42
N VAL A 30 -14.13 -5.88 -13.66
CA VAL A 30 -15.16 -5.52 -14.65
C VAL A 30 -16.56 -5.87 -14.16
N ALA A 31 -16.75 -7.05 -13.57
CA ALA A 31 -18.05 -7.47 -13.04
C ALA A 31 -18.53 -6.56 -11.89
N VAL A 32 -17.64 -6.20 -10.95
CA VAL A 32 -17.96 -5.28 -9.85
C VAL A 32 -18.22 -3.87 -10.36
N SER A 33 -17.42 -3.37 -11.30
CA SER A 33 -17.64 -2.06 -11.93
C SER A 33 -18.97 -2.02 -12.67
N ALA A 34 -19.29 -3.04 -13.47
CA ALA A 34 -20.57 -3.13 -14.18
C ALA A 34 -21.75 -3.19 -13.20
N ALA A 35 -21.67 -4.01 -12.15
CA ALA A 35 -22.69 -4.06 -11.11
C ALA A 35 -22.86 -2.70 -10.41
N GLY A 36 -21.75 -2.00 -10.14
CA GLY A 36 -21.76 -0.63 -9.61
C GLY A 36 -22.50 0.34 -10.53
N VAL A 37 -22.21 0.31 -11.83
CA VAL A 37 -22.92 1.12 -12.84
C VAL A 37 -24.41 0.80 -12.85
N PHE A 38 -24.80 -0.48 -12.86
CA PHE A 38 -26.22 -0.86 -12.86
C PHE A 38 -26.94 -0.36 -11.61
N ILE A 39 -26.37 -0.59 -10.43
CA ILE A 39 -26.94 -0.13 -9.15
C ILE A 39 -27.11 1.39 -9.17
N TYR A 40 -26.08 2.12 -9.61
CA TYR A 40 -26.08 3.58 -9.62
C TYR A 40 -27.04 4.17 -10.66
N SER A 41 -27.12 3.55 -11.85
CA SER A 41 -28.03 3.95 -12.91
C SER A 41 -29.50 3.79 -12.52
N ASP A 42 -29.82 2.78 -11.71
CA ASP A 42 -31.18 2.53 -11.21
C ASP A 42 -31.55 3.46 -10.04
N THR A 43 -30.58 3.82 -9.19
CA THR A 43 -30.82 4.65 -7.99
C THR A 43 -30.69 6.15 -8.22
N VAL A 44 -29.90 6.62 -9.18
CA VAL A 44 -29.47 8.05 -9.28
C VAL A 44 -29.88 8.73 -10.60
N ARG A 45 -30.80 8.10 -11.35
CA ARG A 45 -31.55 8.65 -12.51
C ARG A 45 -31.13 10.07 -12.94
N ASP A 46 -30.16 10.13 -13.86
CA ASP A 46 -29.66 11.31 -14.60
C ASP A 46 -28.81 12.37 -13.86
N ASP A 47 -28.41 12.20 -12.59
CA ASP A 47 -27.49 13.15 -11.92
C ASP A 47 -26.04 12.63 -11.83
N SER A 48 -25.20 13.06 -12.76
CA SER A 48 -23.76 12.74 -12.74
C SER A 48 -23.02 13.35 -11.55
N GLY A 49 -23.52 14.44 -10.96
CA GLY A 49 -22.84 15.14 -9.86
C GLY A 49 -22.73 14.28 -8.60
N SER A 50 -23.74 13.48 -8.32
CA SER A 50 -23.73 12.53 -7.20
C SER A 50 -22.67 11.44 -7.38
N PHE A 51 -22.44 10.95 -8.62
CA PHE A 51 -21.42 9.94 -8.91
C PHE A 51 -20.02 10.49 -8.71
N ASP A 52 -19.77 11.70 -9.24
CA ASP A 52 -18.51 12.41 -9.07
C ASP A 52 -18.20 12.62 -7.59
N GLY A 53 -19.19 13.03 -6.78
CA GLY A 53 -19.02 13.17 -5.35
C GLY A 53 -18.64 11.86 -4.64
N VAL A 54 -19.23 10.72 -5.05
CA VAL A 54 -18.89 9.40 -4.47
C VAL A 54 -17.46 9.00 -4.84
N VAL A 55 -17.06 9.18 -6.11
CA VAL A 55 -15.70 8.89 -6.57
C VAL A 55 -14.68 9.79 -5.89
N GLU A 56 -14.96 11.09 -5.80
CA GLU A 56 -14.14 12.08 -5.11
C GLU A 56 -13.97 11.69 -3.63
N THR A 57 -15.06 11.38 -2.94
CA THR A 57 -15.03 10.97 -1.53
C THR A 57 -14.18 9.71 -1.35
N ALA A 58 -14.36 8.70 -2.20
CA ALA A 58 -13.60 7.47 -2.15
C ALA A 58 -12.09 7.70 -2.38
N LEU A 59 -11.74 8.56 -3.34
CA LEU A 59 -10.36 8.94 -3.63
C LEU A 59 -9.73 9.71 -2.46
N VAL A 60 -10.40 10.75 -1.95
CA VAL A 60 -9.92 11.54 -0.80
C VAL A 60 -9.72 10.62 0.42
N CYS A 61 -10.65 9.69 0.67
CA CYS A 61 -10.52 8.71 1.74
C CYS A 61 -9.27 7.82 1.54
N ALA A 62 -9.10 7.25 0.34
CA ALA A 62 -7.97 6.39 0.03
C ALA A 62 -6.62 7.13 0.18
N TYR A 63 -6.49 8.34 -0.37
CA TYR A 63 -5.28 9.14 -0.26
C TYR A 63 -4.98 9.54 1.18
N THR A 64 -6.01 9.84 1.98
CA THR A 64 -5.84 10.15 3.41
C THR A 64 -5.32 8.95 4.18
N LEU A 65 -5.88 7.76 3.92
CA LEU A 65 -5.40 6.51 4.52
C LEU A 65 -3.96 6.21 4.11
N VAL A 66 -3.59 6.45 2.85
CA VAL A 66 -2.22 6.29 2.35
C VAL A 66 -1.28 7.27 3.04
N ALA A 67 -1.63 8.56 3.14
CA ALA A 67 -0.82 9.56 3.83
C ALA A 67 -0.58 9.17 5.30
N PHE A 68 -1.64 8.73 6.00
CA PHE A 68 -1.55 8.26 7.37
C PHE A 68 -0.70 6.99 7.52
N ALA A 69 -0.85 6.03 6.59
CA ALA A 69 -0.07 4.81 6.56
C ALA A 69 1.42 5.10 6.33
N SER A 70 1.74 6.00 5.40
CA SER A 70 3.11 6.45 5.12
C SER A 70 3.73 7.14 6.33
N TRP A 71 2.99 7.99 7.03
CA TRP A 71 3.47 8.60 8.27
C TRP A 71 3.83 7.54 9.32
N LYS A 72 2.95 6.56 9.54
CA LYS A 72 3.20 5.46 10.48
C LYS A 72 4.39 4.59 10.04
N PHE A 73 4.50 4.31 8.74
CA PHE A 73 5.59 3.53 8.15
C PHE A 73 6.93 4.20 8.35
N LEU A 74 7.04 5.47 7.96
CA LEU A 74 8.23 6.27 8.23
C LEU A 74 8.52 6.22 9.73
N ARG A 75 7.52 6.47 10.61
CA ARG A 75 7.68 6.47 12.08
C ARG A 75 8.29 5.19 12.62
N ARG A 76 8.00 4.07 11.98
CA ARG A 76 8.54 2.76 12.33
C ARG A 76 10.01 2.58 11.94
N ILE A 77 10.45 3.10 10.79
CA ILE A 77 11.81 2.89 10.26
C ILE A 77 12.83 3.84 10.91
N GLY A 78 12.37 4.95 11.48
CA GLY A 78 13.25 5.89 12.21
C GLY A 78 13.96 6.92 11.33
N GLU A 79 13.77 6.89 10.01
CA GLU A 79 14.29 7.86 9.03
C GLU A 79 13.47 9.17 9.01
N HIS A 80 13.27 9.78 10.19
CA HIS A 80 12.50 11.03 10.31
C HIS A 80 13.39 12.24 10.17
N THR A 81 13.31 12.88 9.01
CA THR A 81 13.64 14.31 8.92
C THR A 81 12.45 15.12 9.46
N SER A 82 12.70 16.19 10.23
CA SER A 82 11.62 17.04 10.77
C SER A 82 10.67 17.55 9.69
N LEU A 83 11.19 17.80 8.49
CA LEU A 83 10.41 18.24 7.32
C LEU A 83 9.44 17.17 6.82
N THR A 84 9.89 15.92 6.65
CA THR A 84 9.01 14.83 6.17
C THR A 84 7.91 14.52 7.17
N ARG A 85 8.19 14.65 8.47
CA ARG A 85 7.17 14.54 9.52
C ARG A 85 6.11 15.62 9.40
N ILE A 86 6.51 16.89 9.26
CA ILE A 86 5.56 18.00 9.13
C ILE A 86 4.71 17.82 7.88
N CYS A 87 5.31 17.53 6.72
CA CYS A 87 4.59 17.32 5.47
C CYS A 87 3.56 16.19 5.58
N THR A 88 3.95 15.03 6.10
CA THR A 88 3.03 13.88 6.21
C THR A 88 1.90 14.10 7.20
N VAL A 89 2.17 14.75 8.35
CA VAL A 89 1.13 15.12 9.32
C VAL A 89 0.18 16.16 8.73
N SER A 90 0.70 17.20 8.07
CA SER A 90 -0.12 18.24 7.45
C SER A 90 -1.01 17.68 6.34
N VAL A 91 -0.49 16.85 5.44
CA VAL A 91 -1.28 16.21 4.37
C VAL A 91 -2.33 15.27 4.96
N SER A 92 -1.99 14.48 5.98
CA SER A 92 -2.96 13.59 6.64
C SER A 92 -4.06 14.39 7.34
N ALA A 93 -3.72 15.49 8.00
CA ALA A 93 -4.68 16.37 8.68
C ALA A 93 -5.59 17.09 7.68
N ALA A 94 -5.04 17.61 6.58
CA ALA A 94 -5.81 18.24 5.51
C ALA A 94 -6.77 17.25 4.84
N GLY A 95 -6.28 16.05 4.49
CA GLY A 95 -7.11 15.00 3.91
C GLY A 95 -8.23 14.54 4.85
N ALA A 96 -7.93 14.34 6.14
CA ALA A 96 -8.93 14.00 7.15
C ALA A 96 -9.96 15.12 7.35
N GLY A 97 -9.52 16.38 7.39
CA GLY A 97 -10.41 17.54 7.48
C GLY A 97 -11.34 17.66 6.28
N LEU A 98 -10.80 17.51 5.06
CA LEU A 98 -11.59 17.51 3.83
C LEU A 98 -12.61 16.36 3.82
N LEU A 99 -12.19 15.16 4.23
CA LEU A 99 -13.09 14.00 4.29
C LEU A 99 -14.24 14.23 5.30
N VAL A 100 -13.94 14.77 6.49
CA VAL A 100 -14.96 15.13 7.48
C VAL A 100 -15.91 16.17 6.91
N TYR A 101 -15.40 17.20 6.24
CA TYR A 101 -16.22 18.22 5.59
C TYR A 101 -17.17 17.62 4.55
N ILE A 102 -16.66 16.85 3.59
CA ILE A 102 -17.48 16.23 2.52
C ILE A 102 -18.55 15.32 3.12
N VAL A 103 -18.20 14.53 4.13
CA VAL A 103 -19.13 13.59 4.78
C VAL A 103 -20.24 14.32 5.54
N LEU A 104 -19.90 15.36 6.30
CA LEU A 104 -20.87 16.15 7.06
C LEU A 104 -21.77 16.96 6.13
N ASP A 105 -21.18 17.61 5.12
CA ASP A 105 -21.92 18.37 4.12
C ASP A 105 -22.91 17.46 3.38
N GLY A 106 -22.45 16.29 2.94
CA GLY A 106 -23.30 15.28 2.32
C GLY A 106 -24.44 14.82 3.23
N ALA A 107 -24.17 14.57 4.51
CA ALA A 107 -25.20 14.16 5.46
C ALA A 107 -26.24 15.27 5.73
N VAL A 108 -25.80 16.52 5.86
CA VAL A 108 -26.67 17.69 6.07
C VAL A 108 -27.58 17.93 4.87
N HIS A 109 -27.06 17.77 3.66
CA HIS A 109 -27.82 17.91 2.41
C HIS A 109 -28.58 16.64 2.00
N GLY A 110 -28.59 15.59 2.84
CA GLY A 110 -29.34 14.34 2.59
C GLY A 110 -28.73 13.40 1.55
N MET A 111 -27.51 13.69 1.07
CA MET A 111 -26.74 12.87 0.12
C MET A 111 -26.00 11.73 0.85
N TRP A 112 -26.75 10.75 1.37
CA TRP A 112 -26.21 9.63 2.13
C TRP A 112 -25.21 8.74 1.36
N ALA A 113 -25.17 8.83 0.04
CA ALA A 113 -24.19 8.11 -0.77
C ALA A 113 -22.74 8.46 -0.40
N LEU A 114 -22.48 9.72 -0.01
CA LEU A 114 -21.14 10.21 0.37
C LEU A 114 -20.63 9.57 1.68
N PRO A 115 -21.34 9.65 2.83
CA PRO A 115 -20.92 8.97 4.06
C PRO A 115 -20.84 7.45 3.88
N ILE A 116 -21.74 6.83 3.10
CA ILE A 116 -21.71 5.40 2.83
C ILE A 116 -20.45 5.02 2.05
N ALA A 117 -20.07 5.79 1.02
CA ALA A 117 -18.86 5.56 0.26
C ALA A 117 -17.59 5.71 1.12
N ALA A 118 -17.51 6.77 1.92
CA ALA A 118 -16.41 6.97 2.86
C ALA A 118 -16.27 5.81 3.84
N LEU A 119 -17.39 5.38 4.43
CA LEU A 119 -17.42 4.26 5.37
C LEU A 119 -17.03 2.94 4.70
N ALA A 120 -17.55 2.68 3.50
CA ALA A 120 -17.23 1.47 2.74
C ALA A 120 -15.73 1.37 2.46
N VAL A 121 -15.10 2.46 2.02
CA VAL A 121 -13.64 2.51 1.80
C VAL A 121 -12.87 2.32 3.11
N ALA A 122 -13.22 3.07 4.16
CA ALA A 122 -12.53 2.99 5.46
C ALA A 122 -12.60 1.60 6.10
N VAL A 123 -13.75 0.94 5.99
CA VAL A 123 -13.99 -0.37 6.61
C VAL A 123 -13.46 -1.53 5.76
N SER A 124 -13.41 -1.38 4.43
CA SER A 124 -12.97 -2.46 3.51
C SER A 124 -11.61 -3.07 3.91
N GLY A 125 -10.61 -2.23 4.16
CA GLY A 125 -9.26 -2.66 4.53
C GLY A 125 -9.19 -3.31 5.91
N THR A 126 -9.96 -2.79 6.88
CA THR A 126 -9.97 -3.33 8.25
C THR A 126 -10.68 -4.67 8.31
N VAL A 127 -11.81 -4.81 7.61
CA VAL A 127 -12.55 -6.08 7.47
C VAL A 127 -11.68 -7.10 6.75
N TRP A 128 -11.04 -6.72 5.63
CA TRP A 128 -10.15 -7.63 4.91
C TRP A 128 -8.98 -8.08 5.79
N SER A 129 -8.35 -7.15 6.51
CA SER A 129 -7.28 -7.48 7.46
C SER A 129 -7.75 -8.42 8.57
N ALA A 130 -8.93 -8.21 9.14
CA ALA A 130 -9.50 -9.07 10.16
C ALA A 130 -9.81 -10.48 9.63
N LEU A 131 -10.35 -10.58 8.41
CA LEU A 131 -10.59 -11.85 7.73
C LEU A 131 -9.27 -12.60 7.47
N LEU A 132 -8.24 -11.90 6.99
CA LEU A 132 -6.90 -12.45 6.81
C LEU A 132 -6.29 -12.94 8.12
N ARG A 133 -6.40 -12.16 9.21
CA ARG A 133 -5.92 -12.57 10.54
C ARG A 133 -6.55 -13.89 11.00
N ARG A 134 -7.82 -14.11 10.67
CA ARG A 134 -8.55 -15.33 11.02
C ARG A 134 -8.25 -16.50 10.10
N ALA A 135 -8.16 -16.27 8.79
CA ALA A 135 -8.04 -17.34 7.81
C ALA A 135 -6.59 -17.75 7.51
N ARG A 136 -5.65 -16.78 7.51
CA ARG A 136 -4.26 -16.93 7.08
C ARG A 136 -3.35 -15.93 7.83
N PRO A 137 -3.10 -16.12 9.13
CA PRO A 137 -2.27 -15.19 9.91
C PRO A 137 -0.85 -15.05 9.35
N GLU A 138 -0.29 -16.12 8.76
CA GLU A 138 1.04 -16.11 8.15
C GLU A 138 1.15 -15.21 6.92
N SER A 139 0.06 -15.00 6.16
CA SER A 139 0.08 -14.08 5.02
C SER A 139 0.42 -12.66 5.43
N LEU A 140 0.06 -12.23 6.65
CA LEU A 140 0.33 -10.89 7.15
C LEU A 140 1.81 -10.68 7.50
N LEU A 141 2.56 -11.75 7.77
CA LEU A 141 4.00 -11.69 7.99
C LEU A 141 4.76 -11.50 6.66
N MET A 142 4.15 -11.92 5.54
CA MET A 142 4.73 -11.82 4.20
C MET A 142 4.46 -10.47 3.51
N VAL A 143 3.54 -9.65 4.05
CA VAL A 143 3.22 -8.33 3.48
C VAL A 143 4.45 -7.42 3.59
N GLY A 144 4.98 -6.97 2.46
CA GLY A 144 6.19 -6.16 2.41
C GLY A 144 7.49 -6.96 2.42
N ALA A 145 7.43 -8.29 2.29
CA ALA A 145 8.62 -9.13 2.11
C ALA A 145 9.36 -8.79 0.80
N PHE A 146 8.65 -8.33 -0.23
CA PHE A 146 9.25 -7.87 -1.49
C PHE A 146 9.80 -6.43 -1.41
N ASP A 147 9.63 -5.74 -0.29
CA ASP A 147 10.20 -4.41 -0.03
C ASP A 147 11.51 -4.52 0.80
N SER A 148 12.10 -5.73 0.88
CA SER A 148 13.42 -5.91 1.48
C SER A 148 14.51 -5.58 0.47
N VAL A 149 15.30 -4.56 0.78
CA VAL A 149 16.54 -4.23 0.05
C VAL A 149 17.41 -5.48 -0.10
N GLU A 150 17.63 -5.91 -1.33
CA GLU A 150 18.59 -6.97 -1.64
C GLU A 150 19.96 -6.36 -1.91
N THR A 151 21.03 -7.15 -1.74
CA THR A 151 22.39 -6.70 -2.06
C THR A 151 22.53 -6.25 -3.53
N ALA A 152 21.68 -6.77 -4.42
CA ALA A 152 21.62 -6.37 -5.83
C ALA A 152 21.02 -4.96 -6.06
N ASP A 153 20.27 -4.43 -5.09
CA ASP A 153 19.70 -3.08 -5.14
C ASP A 153 20.69 -2.01 -4.65
N LEU A 154 21.86 -2.44 -4.15
CA LEU A 154 22.93 -1.55 -3.72
C LEU A 154 23.75 -1.10 -4.93
N LEU A 155 24.21 0.16 -4.90
CA LEU A 155 25.12 0.69 -5.91
C LEU A 155 26.38 -0.19 -5.99
N PRO A 156 26.94 -0.44 -7.19
CA PRO A 156 28.19 -1.18 -7.35
C PRO A 156 29.29 -0.58 -6.46
N GLY A 157 29.86 -1.39 -5.57
CA GLY A 157 30.89 -0.96 -4.61
C GLY A 157 30.38 -0.48 -3.24
N ALA A 158 29.06 -0.43 -2.99
CA ALA A 158 28.50 -0.03 -1.70
C ALA A 158 28.61 -1.11 -0.60
N GLY A 159 28.98 -2.35 -0.97
CA GLY A 159 29.15 -3.48 -0.06
C GLY A 159 28.07 -4.54 -0.16
N THR A 160 28.17 -5.58 0.66
CA THR A 160 27.19 -6.66 0.78
C THR A 160 26.30 -6.44 2.00
N LEU A 161 24.98 -6.61 1.84
CA LEU A 161 24.04 -6.53 2.95
C LEU A 161 24.05 -7.87 3.70
N LEU A 162 24.54 -7.89 4.92
CA LEU A 162 24.46 -9.05 5.81
C LEU A 162 23.35 -8.85 6.85
N ILE A 163 22.59 -9.91 7.10
CA ILE A 163 21.63 -9.96 8.20
C ILE A 163 22.36 -10.61 9.38
N ASP A 164 22.61 -9.83 10.43
CA ASP A 164 23.23 -10.30 11.67
C ASP A 164 22.31 -11.29 12.40
N GLY A 165 22.85 -12.10 13.32
CA GLY A 165 22.08 -13.09 14.09
C GLY A 165 20.93 -12.50 14.89
N ASP A 166 20.99 -11.20 15.19
CA ASP A 166 19.97 -10.39 15.86
C ASP A 166 18.88 -9.84 14.90
N GLY A 167 18.93 -10.19 13.62
CA GLY A 167 18.02 -9.70 12.58
C GLY A 167 18.27 -8.26 12.12
N ARG A 168 19.36 -7.61 12.59
CA ARG A 168 19.76 -6.28 12.13
C ARG A 168 20.55 -6.38 10.83
N ARG A 169 20.17 -5.56 9.85
CA ARG A 169 20.86 -5.45 8.55
C ARG A 169 22.10 -4.57 8.71
N ARG A 170 23.26 -5.07 8.30
CA ARG A 170 24.53 -4.34 8.28
C ARG A 170 25.13 -4.41 6.89
N LEU A 171 25.53 -3.25 6.36
CA LEU A 171 26.34 -3.16 5.15
C LEU A 171 27.78 -3.50 5.53
N VAL A 172 28.33 -4.54 4.92
CA VAL A 172 29.75 -4.89 5.06
C VAL A 172 30.43 -4.55 3.74
N PRO A 173 31.49 -3.73 3.75
CA PRO A 173 32.22 -3.39 2.52
C PRO A 173 32.72 -4.66 1.85
N ASP A 174 32.55 -4.73 0.53
CA ASP A 174 32.99 -5.87 -0.27
C ASP A 174 34.52 -5.89 -0.25
N ARG A 175 35.12 -6.80 0.52
CA ARG A 175 36.57 -6.94 0.58
C ARG A 175 37.03 -7.72 -0.64
N GLY A 176 37.12 -7.06 -1.79
CA GLY A 176 37.75 -7.57 -2.99
C GLY A 176 38.70 -6.52 -3.58
N THR A 177 39.96 -6.90 -3.72
CA THR A 177 41.10 -6.19 -4.36
C THR A 177 41.77 -5.04 -3.58
N SER A 178 42.45 -5.38 -2.48
CA SER A 178 43.75 -4.77 -2.16
C SER A 178 44.79 -5.90 -2.12
N GLU A 179 45.13 -6.40 -3.30
CA GLU A 179 46.29 -7.26 -3.52
C GLU A 179 47.51 -6.34 -3.54
N GLY A 180 48.45 -6.57 -2.60
CA GLY A 180 49.77 -5.92 -2.61
C GLY A 180 50.13 -5.15 -1.34
N ASP A 181 50.37 -5.87 -0.24
CA ASP A 181 51.51 -5.52 0.62
C ASP A 181 52.06 -6.81 1.24
N SER A 182 52.99 -7.44 0.52
CA SER A 182 53.77 -8.56 1.02
C SER A 182 54.71 -8.04 2.11
N PRO A 183 54.78 -8.68 3.29
CA PRO A 183 55.78 -8.31 4.28
C PRO A 183 57.16 -8.75 3.77
N GLU A 184 57.98 -7.81 3.31
CA GLU A 184 59.42 -8.03 3.13
C GLU A 184 60.00 -8.52 4.47
N HIS A 185 60.37 -9.80 4.48
CA HIS A 185 61.22 -10.37 5.51
C HIS A 185 62.58 -9.70 5.43
N GLY A 186 62.95 -9.00 6.50
CA GLY A 186 64.33 -8.64 6.74
C GLY A 186 65.20 -9.88 6.92
N ARG A 187 66.26 -9.97 6.12
CA ARG A 187 67.65 -10.25 6.53
C ARG A 187 68.58 -10.21 5.34
#